data_AF-A0A2P5XNJ3-F1
#
_entry.id   AF-A0A2P5XNJ3-F1
#
_cell.length_a   1.000
_cell.length_b   1.000
_cell.length_c   1.000
_cell.angle_alpha   90.00
_cell.angle_beta   90.00
_cell.angle_gamma   90.00
#
_symmetry.space_group_name_H-M   'P 1'
#
loop_
_entity.id
_entity.type
_entity.pdbx_description
1 polymer ?
#
loop_
_entity_poly.entity_id
_entity_poly.type
_entity_poly.pdbx_seq_one_letter_code
_entity_poly.pdbx_strand_id
1 'polypeptide(L)'
;MKKRIRARISKFLLPCTASSGNSTIIPNSIDVREEYANAFRTESYNVSLELASTRRLARESAQLDAAAKGTYILNRDLDTISRLVARLNDELEDMCAMVKFWLAGGEDRLQASGEVARQLKKNDANFTQQLDELEEHLYLCFMTINRTRNLVVKEILNLDPLTTRYSDPI
;
A
#
# COMPACT_ATOMS: atom_id res chain seq x y z
N MET A 1 -13.58 -21.88 -10.30
CA MET A 1 -14.00 -21.23 -11.57
C MET A 1 -12.80 -20.97 -12.49
N LYS A 2 -12.12 -22.00 -13.02
CA LYS A 2 -10.88 -21.86 -13.81
C LYS A 2 -10.86 -22.71 -15.10
N LYS A 3 -11.87 -22.59 -15.98
CA LYS A 3 -11.91 -23.37 -17.24
C LYS A 3 -12.58 -22.65 -18.43
N ARG A 4 -12.14 -21.44 -18.80
CA ARG A 4 -12.69 -20.77 -20.01
C ARG A 4 -11.71 -20.08 -20.96
N ILE A 5 -10.40 -20.18 -20.77
CA ILE A 5 -9.39 -19.47 -21.60
C ILE A 5 -8.50 -20.46 -22.39
N ARG A 6 -9.07 -21.50 -22.99
CA ARG A 6 -8.32 -22.38 -23.92
C ARG A 6 -8.98 -22.60 -25.29
N ALA A 7 -10.12 -21.96 -25.56
CA ALA A 7 -10.86 -22.19 -26.81
C ALA A 7 -10.60 -21.16 -27.93
N ARG A 8 -9.88 -20.05 -27.66
CA ARG A 8 -9.69 -18.98 -28.64
C ARG A 8 -8.34 -18.97 -29.37
N ILE A 9 -7.34 -19.70 -28.88
CA ILE A 9 -6.02 -19.77 -29.54
C ILE A 9 -6.01 -20.83 -30.65
N SER A 10 -6.82 -21.89 -30.54
CA SER A 10 -6.87 -22.96 -31.55
C SER A 10 -7.48 -22.54 -32.91
N LYS A 11 -8.14 -21.37 -33.00
CA LYS A 11 -8.73 -20.89 -34.26
C LYS A 11 -7.77 -20.07 -35.13
N PHE A 12 -6.59 -19.71 -34.61
CA PHE A 12 -5.57 -18.98 -35.37
C PHE A 12 -4.54 -19.92 -36.04
N LEU A 13 -4.66 -21.24 -35.86
CA LEU A 13 -3.76 -22.25 -36.42
C LEU A 13 -4.45 -23.12 -37.49
N LEU A 14 -5.35 -22.54 -38.28
CA LEU A 14 -5.92 -23.20 -39.45
C LEU A 14 -5.37 -22.52 -40.71
N PRO A 15 -4.47 -23.18 -41.47
CA PRO A 15 -4.15 -22.75 -42.83
C PRO A 15 -5.33 -23.14 -43.72
N CYS A 16 -6.09 -22.14 -44.19
CA CYS A 16 -7.07 -22.36 -45.24
C CYS A 16 -6.35 -22.52 -46.57
N THR A 17 -6.28 -23.74 -47.10
CA THR A 17 -6.00 -23.98 -48.52
C THR A 17 -7.33 -24.14 -49.25
N ALA A 18 -7.69 -23.14 -50.06
CA ALA A 18 -8.71 -23.29 -51.10
C ALA A 18 -8.00 -23.18 -52.46
N SER A 19 -7.67 -24.34 -53.02
CA SER A 19 -7.14 -24.50 -54.37
C SER A 19 -8.31 -24.52 -55.37
N SER A 20 -8.19 -23.73 -56.45
CA SER A 20 -8.95 -23.92 -57.69
C SER A 20 -7.96 -24.02 -58.85
N GLY A 21 -7.62 -25.26 -59.22
CA GLY A 21 -7.37 -25.72 -60.59
C GLY A 21 -6.23 -25.11 -61.41
N ASN A 22 -5.05 -25.74 -61.32
CA ASN A 22 -4.36 -26.47 -62.41
C ASN A 22 -2.85 -26.20 -62.40
N SER A 23 -2.08 -27.13 -61.82
CA SER A 23 -0.82 -27.68 -62.38
C SER A 23 -0.14 -28.61 -61.37
N THR A 24 0.21 -29.78 -61.89
CA THR A 24 1.26 -30.76 -61.53
C THR A 24 1.86 -30.73 -60.12
N ILE A 25 1.73 -31.88 -59.45
CA ILE A 25 2.27 -32.24 -58.14
C ILE A 25 3.80 -32.08 -58.07
N ILE A 26 4.27 -31.18 -57.20
CA ILE A 26 5.51 -31.38 -56.41
C ILE A 26 5.09 -31.23 -54.93
N PRO A 27 5.09 -32.32 -54.13
CA PRO A 27 4.45 -32.32 -52.82
C PRO A 27 5.40 -31.86 -51.70
N ASN A 28 6.30 -30.90 -51.94
CA ASN A 28 7.25 -30.45 -50.90
C ASN A 28 7.96 -29.09 -51.16
N SER A 29 7.34 -28.13 -51.86
CA SER A 29 7.91 -26.77 -51.86
C SER A 29 7.47 -26.04 -50.58
N ILE A 30 8.19 -26.28 -49.48
CA ILE A 30 8.09 -25.43 -48.29
C ILE A 30 8.39 -23.99 -48.75
N ASP A 31 7.41 -23.09 -48.64
CA ASP A 31 7.65 -21.67 -48.90
C ASP A 31 8.50 -21.11 -47.76
N VAL A 32 9.81 -21.21 -47.94
CA VAL A 32 10.83 -20.76 -46.98
C VAL A 32 10.65 -19.26 -46.64
N ARG A 33 10.10 -18.47 -47.56
CA ARG A 33 9.83 -17.04 -47.32
C ARG A 33 8.69 -16.87 -46.32
N GLU A 34 7.61 -17.63 -46.48
CA GLU A 34 6.47 -17.60 -45.56
C GLU A 34 6.86 -18.12 -44.17
N GLU A 35 7.64 -19.20 -44.11
CA GLU A 35 8.15 -19.76 -42.86
C GLU A 35 9.06 -18.76 -42.12
N TYR A 36 10.00 -18.11 -42.82
CA TYR A 36 10.85 -17.07 -42.25
C TYR A 36 10.05 -15.86 -41.77
N ALA A 37 9.04 -15.42 -42.54
CA ALA A 37 8.15 -14.34 -42.11
C ALA A 37 7.34 -14.71 -40.86
N ASN A 38 6.96 -15.99 -40.71
CA ASN A 38 6.25 -16.48 -39.53
C ASN A 38 7.17 -16.59 -38.30
N ALA A 39 8.40 -17.05 -38.48
CA ALA A 39 9.43 -17.08 -37.44
C ALA A 39 9.73 -15.66 -36.93
N PHE A 40 9.96 -14.72 -37.85
CA PHE A 40 10.19 -13.31 -37.51
C PHE A 40 9.00 -12.66 -36.78
N ARG A 41 7.76 -12.93 -37.23
CA ARG A 41 6.56 -12.48 -36.51
C ARG A 41 6.49 -13.04 -35.09
N THR A 42 6.81 -14.32 -34.93
CA THR A 42 6.80 -14.99 -33.62
C THR A 42 7.84 -14.39 -32.67
N GLU A 43 9.07 -14.16 -33.15
CA GLU A 43 10.13 -13.46 -32.42
C GLU A 43 9.66 -12.06 -31.97
N SER A 44 9.06 -11.30 -32.88
CA SER A 44 8.53 -9.96 -32.62
C SER A 44 7.42 -9.94 -31.55
N TYR A 45 6.51 -10.92 -31.59
CA TYR A 45 5.47 -11.07 -30.57
C TYR A 45 6.03 -11.45 -29.20
N ASN A 46 7.04 -12.33 -29.16
CA ASN A 46 7.69 -12.74 -27.92
C ASN A 46 8.39 -11.55 -27.26
N VAL A 47 9.15 -10.75 -28.02
CA VAL A 47 9.79 -9.52 -27.52
C VAL A 47 8.75 -8.52 -27.01
N SER A 48 7.64 -8.34 -27.73
CA SER A 48 6.57 -7.44 -27.31
C SER A 48 5.90 -7.90 -26.02
N LEU A 49 5.69 -9.22 -25.86
CA LEU A 49 5.14 -9.82 -24.65
C LEU A 49 6.10 -9.68 -23.47
N GLU A 50 7.39 -9.90 -23.69
CA GLU A 50 8.45 -9.73 -22.69
C GLU A 50 8.47 -8.28 -22.18
N LEU A 51 8.52 -7.29 -23.08
CA LEU A 51 8.47 -5.87 -22.72
C LEU A 51 7.20 -5.47 -21.97
N ALA A 52 6.05 -6.03 -22.33
CA ALA A 52 4.80 -5.82 -21.58
C ALA A 52 4.88 -6.42 -20.17
N SER A 53 5.49 -7.60 -20.02
CA SER A 53 5.68 -8.27 -18.74
C SER A 53 6.63 -7.48 -17.83
N THR A 54 7.75 -7.01 -18.35
CA THR A 54 8.75 -6.20 -17.63
C THR A 54 8.15 -4.88 -17.14
N ARG A 55 7.37 -4.20 -17.99
CA ARG A 55 6.65 -2.98 -17.58
C ARG A 55 5.63 -3.23 -16.49
N ARG A 56 4.92 -4.36 -16.52
CA ARG A 56 3.97 -4.71 -15.46
C ARG A 56 4.66 -4.98 -14.14
N LEU A 57 5.76 -5.74 -14.16
CA LEU A 57 6.59 -6.01 -12.98
C LEU A 57 7.17 -4.72 -12.38
N ALA A 58 7.65 -3.79 -13.21
CA ALA A 58 8.15 -2.50 -12.74
C ALA A 58 7.07 -1.69 -11.98
N ARG A 59 5.83 -1.69 -12.48
CA ARG A 59 4.69 -1.02 -11.83
C ARG A 59 4.30 -1.70 -10.52
N GLU A 60 4.19 -3.03 -10.52
CA GLU A 60 3.91 -3.82 -9.32
C GLU A 60 4.99 -3.59 -8.25
N SER A 61 6.26 -3.49 -8.65
CA SER A 61 7.38 -3.17 -7.76
C SER A 61 7.27 -1.76 -7.17
N ALA A 62 6.90 -0.74 -7.95
CA ALA A 62 6.75 0.62 -7.47
C ALA A 62 5.58 0.76 -6.48
N GLN A 63 4.45 0.10 -6.79
CA GLN A 63 3.30 0.02 -5.88
C GLN A 63 3.66 -0.64 -4.55
N LEU A 64 4.38 -1.76 -4.61
CA LEU A 64 4.80 -2.49 -3.42
C LEU A 64 5.81 -1.68 -2.59
N ASP A 65 6.78 -1.01 -3.23
CA ASP A 65 7.74 -0.15 -2.55
C ASP A 65 7.07 1.03 -1.82
N ALA A 66 6.15 1.73 -2.51
CA ALA A 66 5.39 2.82 -1.90
C ALA A 66 4.54 2.34 -0.71
N ALA A 67 3.86 1.20 -0.86
CA ALA A 67 3.05 0.59 0.20
C ALA A 67 3.91 0.12 1.37
N ALA A 68 5.08 -0.49 1.10
CA ALA A 68 6.00 -0.96 2.13
C ALA A 68 6.57 0.21 2.95
N LYS A 69 7.05 1.27 2.29
CA LYS A 69 7.53 2.49 2.95
C LYS A 69 6.44 3.13 3.81
N GLY A 70 5.24 3.26 3.26
CA GLY A 70 4.08 3.79 3.95
C GLY A 70 3.72 2.99 5.21
N THR A 71 3.68 1.66 5.07
CA THR A 71 3.38 0.74 6.18
C THR A 71 4.44 0.82 7.28
N TYR A 72 5.72 0.89 6.91
CA TYR A 72 6.81 1.03 7.89
C TYR A 72 6.68 2.31 8.72
N ILE A 73 6.43 3.45 8.08
CA ILE A 73 6.26 4.74 8.78
C ILE A 73 5.04 4.68 9.69
N LEU A 74 3.90 4.23 9.16
CA LEU A 74 2.67 4.13 9.96
C LEU A 74 2.85 3.20 11.17
N ASN A 75 3.53 2.06 11.00
CA ASN A 75 3.78 1.15 12.11
C ASN A 75 4.63 1.81 13.20
N ARG A 76 5.62 2.62 12.81
CA ARG A 76 6.46 3.38 13.76
C ARG A 76 5.66 4.45 14.51
N ASP A 77 4.78 5.16 13.81
CA ASP A 77 3.91 6.17 14.40
C ASP A 77 2.95 5.51 15.42
N LEU A 78 2.33 4.39 15.05
CA LEU A 78 1.44 3.61 15.92
C LEU A 78 2.17 3.04 17.14
N ASP A 79 3.43 2.59 17.00
CA ASP A 79 4.25 2.16 18.15
C ASP A 79 4.47 3.32 19.14
N THR A 80 4.68 4.54 18.62
CA THR A 80 4.85 5.74 19.46
C THR A 80 3.57 6.11 20.18
N ILE A 81 2.46 6.14 19.44
CA ILE A 81 1.12 6.38 20.00
C ILE A 81 0.79 5.35 21.08
N SER A 82 1.06 4.06 20.82
CA SER A 82 0.82 2.98 21.78
C SER A 82 1.59 3.18 23.10
N ARG A 83 2.86 3.62 23.01
CA ARG A 83 3.66 3.95 24.20
C ARG A 83 3.13 5.16 24.97
N LEU A 84 2.64 6.19 24.27
CA LEU A 84 2.06 7.38 24.91
C LEU A 84 0.75 7.04 25.63
N VAL A 85 -0.12 6.27 24.97
CA VAL A 85 -1.36 5.77 25.57
C VAL A 85 -1.08 4.92 26.80
N ALA A 86 -0.05 4.07 26.76
CA ALA A 86 0.35 3.29 27.94
C ALA A 86 0.76 4.19 29.11
N ARG A 87 1.62 5.20 28.88
CA ARG A 87 2.04 6.14 29.94
C ARG A 87 0.86 6.93 30.52
N LEU A 88 -0.07 7.36 29.67
CA LEU A 88 -1.28 8.06 30.11
C LEU A 88 -2.15 7.17 31.00
N ASN A 89 -2.30 5.89 30.65
CA ASN A 89 -3.01 4.94 31.50
C ASN A 89 -2.29 4.75 32.84
N ASP A 90 -0.98 4.57 32.84
CA ASP A 90 -0.18 4.42 34.07
C ASP A 90 -0.34 5.65 34.98
N GLU A 91 -0.24 6.88 34.44
CA GLU A 91 -0.42 8.13 35.20
C GLU A 91 -1.85 8.27 35.75
N LEU A 92 -2.85 7.88 34.98
CA LEU A 92 -4.26 7.89 35.41
C LEU A 92 -4.52 6.84 36.51
N GLU A 93 -3.92 5.65 36.41
CA GLU A 93 -3.98 4.62 37.43
C GLU A 93 -3.31 5.08 38.74
N ASP A 94 -2.16 5.74 38.64
CA ASP A 94 -1.45 6.32 39.78
C ASP A 94 -2.28 7.40 40.48
N MET A 95 -2.89 8.32 39.72
CA MET A 95 -3.82 9.31 40.26
C MET A 95 -5.01 8.65 40.96
N CYS A 96 -5.62 7.63 40.34
CA CYS A 96 -6.72 6.88 40.93
C CYS A 96 -6.31 6.17 42.24
N ALA A 97 -5.13 5.57 42.27
CA ALA A 97 -4.59 4.90 43.46
C ALA A 97 -4.37 5.89 44.60
N MET A 98 -3.81 7.06 44.29
CA MET A 98 -3.58 8.13 45.26
C MET A 98 -4.89 8.64 45.86
N VAL A 99 -5.91 8.89 45.04
CA VAL A 99 -7.25 9.31 45.53
C VAL A 99 -7.89 8.23 46.40
N LYS A 100 -7.78 6.95 46.03
CA LYS A 100 -8.32 5.82 46.82
C LYS A 100 -7.62 5.69 48.17
N PHE A 101 -6.29 5.74 48.20
CA PHE A 101 -5.51 5.73 49.45
C PHE A 101 -5.95 6.84 50.40
N TRP A 102 -6.23 8.01 49.82
CA TRP A 102 -6.69 9.19 50.55
C TRP A 102 -8.06 9.08 51.16
N LEU A 103 -9.00 8.52 50.41
CA LEU A 103 -10.35 8.27 50.92
C LEU A 103 -10.36 7.20 52.02
N ALA A 104 -9.37 6.30 52.03
CA ALA A 104 -9.23 5.26 53.04
C ALA A 104 -8.56 5.75 54.35
N GLY A 105 -7.86 6.89 54.33
CA GLY A 105 -7.16 7.44 55.50
C GLY A 105 -8.08 8.20 56.47
N GLY A 106 -8.02 7.83 57.75
CA GLY A 106 -8.74 8.48 58.87
C GLY A 106 -8.17 9.84 59.30
N GLU A 107 -8.24 10.18 60.59
CA GLU A 107 -8.08 11.54 61.14
C GLU A 107 -6.70 12.22 60.92
N ASP A 108 -5.64 11.47 60.56
CA ASP A 108 -4.33 11.99 60.10
C ASP A 108 -4.40 12.77 58.76
N ARG A 109 -5.58 12.81 58.15
CA ARG A 109 -5.91 13.38 56.84
C ARG A 109 -5.68 14.88 56.71
N LEU A 110 -5.71 15.68 57.78
CA LEU A 110 -5.56 17.15 57.68
C LEU A 110 -4.13 17.57 57.31
N GLN A 111 -3.10 16.89 57.84
CA GLN A 111 -1.70 17.20 57.54
C GLN A 111 -1.23 16.53 56.25
N ALA A 112 -1.74 15.32 55.95
CA ALA A 112 -1.57 14.71 54.65
C ALA A 112 -2.19 15.59 53.54
N SER A 113 -3.32 16.28 53.84
CA SER A 113 -4.18 17.08 52.94
C SER A 113 -3.45 17.89 51.87
N GLY A 114 -2.48 18.68 52.31
CA GLY A 114 -1.74 19.57 51.41
C GLY A 114 -0.82 18.83 50.45
N GLU A 115 -0.17 17.75 50.89
CA GLU A 115 0.85 17.07 50.08
C GLU A 115 0.23 16.30 48.91
N VAL A 116 -0.91 15.64 49.07
CA VAL A 116 -1.56 15.00 47.90
C VAL A 116 -2.34 15.95 47.04
N ALA A 117 -2.88 17.05 47.57
CA ALA A 117 -3.36 18.10 46.68
C ALA A 117 -2.21 18.59 45.76
N ARG A 118 -0.99 18.73 46.32
CA ARG A 118 0.20 19.11 45.55
C ARG A 118 0.62 18.03 44.55
N GLN A 119 0.64 16.76 44.94
CA GLN A 119 1.01 15.65 44.05
C GLN A 119 -0.02 15.43 42.96
N LEU A 120 -1.32 15.47 43.29
CA LEU A 120 -2.39 15.35 42.30
C LEU A 120 -2.32 16.47 41.26
N LYS A 121 -2.04 17.70 41.69
CA LYS A 121 -1.82 18.83 40.76
C LYS A 121 -0.60 18.62 39.86
N LYS A 122 0.47 18.02 40.38
CA LYS A 122 1.66 17.69 39.58
C LYS A 122 1.34 16.62 38.53
N ASN A 123 0.64 15.55 38.94
CA ASN A 123 0.25 14.46 38.05
C ASN A 123 -0.75 14.94 36.98
N ASP A 124 -1.69 15.81 37.34
CA ASP A 124 -2.62 16.45 36.41
C ASP A 124 -1.91 17.27 35.32
N ALA A 125 -0.88 18.04 35.70
CA ALA A 125 -0.05 18.77 34.75
C ALA A 125 0.76 17.84 33.83
N ASN A 126 1.34 16.77 34.37
CA ASN A 126 2.06 15.76 33.58
C ASN A 126 1.12 15.03 32.60
N PHE A 127 -0.05 14.62 33.06
CA PHE A 127 -1.07 13.95 32.27
C PHE A 127 -1.55 14.84 31.12
N THR A 128 -1.82 16.12 31.41
CA THR A 128 -2.20 17.10 30.39
C THR A 128 -1.10 17.27 29.33
N GLN A 129 0.16 17.40 29.75
CA GLN A 129 1.28 17.47 28.80
C GLN A 129 1.37 16.20 27.93
N GLN A 130 1.22 15.01 28.51
CA GLN A 130 1.24 13.77 27.75
C GLN A 130 0.05 13.65 26.79
N LEU A 131 -1.11 14.21 27.13
CA LEU A 131 -2.26 14.29 26.24
C LEU A 131 -1.98 15.21 25.05
N ASP A 132 -1.36 16.37 25.28
CA ASP A 132 -0.95 17.28 24.22
C ASP A 132 0.04 16.58 23.25
N GLU A 133 1.04 15.88 23.79
CA GLU A 133 1.99 15.07 23.01
C GLU A 133 1.29 13.96 22.21
N LEU A 134 0.30 13.28 22.81
CA LEU A 134 -0.49 12.26 22.12
C LEU A 134 -1.32 12.86 20.99
N GLU A 135 -1.97 14.00 21.21
CA GLU A 135 -2.76 14.69 20.19
C GLU A 135 -1.89 15.07 18.98
N GLU A 136 -0.71 15.64 19.22
CA GLU A 136 0.23 15.98 18.15
C GLU A 136 0.62 14.74 17.33
N HIS A 137 0.98 13.65 17.99
CA HIS A 137 1.36 12.40 17.31
C HIS A 137 0.19 11.76 16.54
N LEU A 138 -1.04 11.84 17.07
CA LEU A 138 -2.24 11.40 16.36
C LEU A 138 -2.46 12.24 15.10
N TYR A 139 -2.37 13.56 15.22
CA TYR A 139 -2.50 14.47 14.07
C TYR A 139 -1.47 14.17 12.98
N LEU A 140 -0.20 14.03 13.36
CA LEU A 140 0.88 13.69 12.43
C LEU A 140 0.64 12.32 11.79
N CYS A 141 0.23 11.31 12.57
CA CYS A 141 -0.11 9.98 12.07
C CYS A 141 -1.24 10.05 11.02
N PHE A 142 -2.31 10.82 11.26
CA PHE A 142 -3.39 11.00 10.28
C PHE A 142 -2.90 11.67 9.00
N MET A 143 -2.03 12.69 9.12
CA MET A 143 -1.41 13.33 7.96
C MET A 143 -0.55 12.33 7.16
N THR A 144 0.22 11.48 7.84
CA THR A 144 1.00 10.39 7.24
C THR A 144 0.12 9.37 6.53
N ILE A 145 -1.02 8.96 7.13
CA ILE A 145 -1.98 8.04 6.51
C ILE A 145 -2.51 8.64 5.21
N ASN A 146 -2.97 9.89 5.25
CA ASN A 146 -3.52 10.57 4.08
C ASN A 146 -2.45 10.72 2.97
N ARG A 147 -1.23 11.09 3.34
CA ARG A 147 -0.10 11.20 2.40
C ARG A 147 0.24 9.85 1.77
N THR A 148 0.41 8.82 2.60
CA THR A 148 0.77 7.46 2.17
C THR A 148 -0.28 6.88 1.23
N ARG A 149 -1.56 7.00 1.59
CA ARG A 149 -2.68 6.55 0.75
C ARG A 149 -2.65 7.24 -0.61
N ASN A 150 -2.42 8.55 -0.65
CA ASN A 150 -2.33 9.29 -1.92
C ASN A 150 -1.16 8.81 -2.79
N LEU A 151 0.01 8.53 -2.20
CA LEU A 151 1.15 8.00 -2.93
C LEU A 151 0.87 6.61 -3.49
N VAL A 152 0.36 5.69 -2.67
CA VAL A 152 0.01 4.32 -3.11
C VAL A 152 -1.05 4.35 -4.21
N VAL A 153 -2.07 5.20 -4.08
CA VAL A 153 -3.12 5.35 -5.11
C VAL A 153 -2.55 5.89 -6.43
N LYS A 154 -1.58 6.83 -6.39
CA LYS A 154 -0.92 7.31 -7.62
C LYS A 154 -0.17 6.18 -8.33
N GLU A 155 0.55 5.34 -7.59
CA GLU A 155 1.23 4.17 -8.15
C GLU A 155 0.25 3.12 -8.70
N ILE A 156 -0.90 2.91 -8.03
CA ILE A 156 -1.95 1.98 -8.51
C ILE A 156 -2.57 2.48 -9.81
N LEU A 157 -2.88 3.77 -9.89
CA LEU A 157 -3.54 4.37 -11.04
C LEU A 157 -2.57 4.65 -12.21
N ASN A 158 -1.26 4.40 -12.05
CA ASN A 158 -0.23 4.81 -13.01
C ASN A 158 -0.36 6.30 -13.36
N LEU A 159 -0.64 7.16 -12.38
CA LEU A 159 -0.67 8.61 -12.56
C LEU A 159 0.78 9.10 -12.73
N ASP A 160 1.32 8.83 -13.91
CA ASP A 160 2.57 9.38 -14.37
C ASP A 160 2.33 10.88 -14.64
N PRO A 161 3.17 11.82 -14.14
CA PRO A 161 2.99 13.27 -14.34
C PRO A 161 3.00 13.73 -15.81
N LEU A 162 3.17 12.81 -16.77
CA LEU A 162 3.16 13.08 -18.21
C LEU A 162 1.79 12.87 -18.87
N THR A 163 0.80 12.30 -18.18
CA THR A 163 -0.55 12.11 -18.76
C THR A 163 -1.48 13.31 -18.62
N THR A 164 -1.09 14.37 -17.90
CA THR A 164 -1.87 15.61 -17.74
C THR A 164 -1.45 16.77 -18.65
N ARG A 165 -0.50 16.57 -19.59
CA ARG A 165 -0.06 17.63 -20.54
C ARG A 165 -0.57 17.47 -21.98
N TYR A 166 -1.64 16.70 -22.21
CA TYR A 166 -2.22 16.53 -23.55
C TYR A 166 -3.76 16.51 -23.55
N SER A 167 -4.40 17.19 -22.61
CA SER A 167 -5.87 17.25 -22.54
C SER A 167 -6.40 18.65 -22.27
N ASP A 168 -5.83 19.65 -22.96
CA ASP A 168 -6.51 20.93 -23.16
C ASP A 168 -7.05 20.96 -24.60
N PRO A 169 -8.38 20.96 -24.81
CA PRO A 169 -8.95 21.12 -26.14
C PRO A 169 -8.91 22.60 -26.57
N ILE A 170 -8.58 22.81 -27.85
CA ILE A 170 -8.71 24.08 -28.58
C ILE A 170 -10.19 24.43 -28.72
#